data_AF-A0A3M7N225-F1
#
_entry.id   AF-A0A3M7N225-F1
#
_cell.length_a   1.000
_cell.length_b   1.000
_cell.length_c   1.000
_cell.angle_alpha   90.00
_cell.angle_beta   90.00
_cell.angle_gamma   90.00
#
_symmetry.space_group_name_H-M   'P 1'
#
loop_
_entity.id
_entity.type
_entity.pdbx_description
1 polymer ?
#
loop_
_entity_poly.entity_id
_entity_poly.type
_entity_poly.pdbx_seq_one_letter_code
_entity_poly.pdbx_strand_id
1 'polypeptide(L)'
;MDSPLTQQLRPDVFEPKIVQLYIHLFNVLANDEDDDDPVPSEGFWREFFLLKPDKQRLFDILSPLTANELLHIQTQTQAFFRRSISEAGSARSPQNQNALENLTAFLSAVFSKRYTNPSTDVIEVLAGLDSIDKLVSDLVNGLEAIIRQSSNLEFRRKAVVAALAMVAGAFHTSLVSYFMHRDLFPALMKYIHDAPDSSLQPFVLIGLLANYNKFEAQNVYQNRLEDFVNEDSIKLLVQGLADSCRQIRDEYVAVQDDEVNAWSLSTTLNFVGLRALSPERKKPTPPTGEEAKALFNALPTENGCVMLSAYSFYSPDMIYLRGVREELCTPLARLIAFCLSRGDAFLPDPASYDDLFYKLIEASDILPKFKDAFAEQPVQGTDSFSKAMNALLSVSSHYHELLGDHKGRKTHQSPAAVQKVIHDGYESLNLPSDEDFGTWQKWRESSMKADLKKMIRTAVDDARLFALK
;
A
#
# COMPACT_ATOMS: atom_id res chain seq x y z
N MET A 1 -57.93 28.10 -28.27
CA MET A 1 -57.56 27.56 -26.95
C MET A 1 -56.55 26.47 -27.23
N ASP A 2 -55.31 26.87 -27.47
CA ASP A 2 -54.25 25.93 -27.77
C ASP A 2 -53.89 25.16 -26.49
N SER A 3 -53.88 23.83 -26.61
CA SER A 3 -53.56 22.94 -25.51
C SER A 3 -52.15 23.25 -24.99
N PRO A 4 -51.96 23.51 -23.68
CA PRO A 4 -50.67 23.89 -23.09
C PRO A 4 -49.67 22.72 -22.98
N LEU A 5 -50.00 21.55 -23.55
CA LEU A 5 -49.19 20.35 -23.48
C LEU A 5 -48.54 20.09 -24.84
N THR A 6 -47.34 20.62 -25.01
CA THR A 6 -46.43 20.19 -26.08
C THR A 6 -45.88 18.81 -25.76
N GLN A 7 -46.16 17.85 -26.62
CA GLN A 7 -45.58 16.51 -26.52
C GLN A 7 -44.08 16.62 -26.78
N GLN A 8 -43.28 16.59 -25.72
CA GLN A 8 -41.82 16.48 -25.86
C GLN A 8 -41.50 15.14 -26.52
N LEU A 9 -40.77 15.20 -27.64
CA LEU A 9 -40.24 14.01 -28.31
C LEU A 9 -39.39 13.25 -27.30
N ARG A 10 -39.63 11.93 -27.21
CA ARG A 10 -38.90 11.05 -26.31
C ARG A 10 -37.44 11.03 -26.79
N PRO A 11 -36.45 11.39 -25.95
CA PRO A 11 -35.06 11.31 -26.36
C PRO A 11 -34.68 9.85 -26.67
N ASP A 12 -33.85 9.65 -27.70
CA ASP A 12 -33.42 8.32 -28.15
C ASP A 12 -32.59 7.57 -27.10
N VAL A 13 -32.02 8.30 -26.13
CA VAL A 13 -31.28 7.78 -24.97
C VAL A 13 -31.79 8.45 -23.71
N PHE A 14 -32.23 7.66 -22.71
CA PHE A 14 -32.58 8.16 -21.39
C PHE A 14 -31.32 8.25 -20.52
N GLU A 15 -30.77 9.46 -20.37
CA GLU A 15 -29.71 9.70 -19.40
C GLU A 15 -30.28 10.04 -18.02
N PRO A 16 -29.71 9.47 -16.93
CA PRO A 16 -30.12 9.83 -15.58
C PRO A 16 -29.97 11.33 -15.33
N LYS A 17 -30.93 11.95 -14.65
CA LYS A 17 -30.92 13.40 -14.38
C LYS A 17 -29.64 13.87 -13.67
N ILE A 18 -29.09 13.05 -12.78
CA ILE A 18 -27.83 13.37 -12.10
C ILE A 18 -26.65 13.55 -13.08
N VAL A 19 -26.61 12.77 -14.17
CA VAL A 19 -25.59 12.90 -15.22
C VAL A 19 -25.73 14.22 -15.96
N GLN A 20 -26.97 14.65 -16.24
CA GLN A 20 -27.23 15.96 -16.84
C GLN A 20 -26.75 17.10 -15.93
N LEU A 21 -26.92 16.97 -14.61
CA LEU A 21 -26.42 17.95 -13.65
C LEU A 21 -24.89 17.97 -13.57
N TYR A 22 -24.21 16.81 -13.69
CA TYR A 22 -22.75 16.76 -13.79
C TYR A 22 -22.25 17.50 -15.03
N ILE A 23 -22.84 17.23 -16.20
CA ILE A 23 -22.48 17.89 -17.46
C ILE A 23 -22.76 19.39 -17.38
N HIS A 24 -23.90 19.78 -16.80
CA HIS A 24 -24.23 21.18 -16.63
C HIS A 24 -23.21 21.91 -15.76
N LEU A 25 -22.80 21.31 -14.63
CA LEU A 25 -21.83 21.90 -13.72
C LEU A 25 -20.42 21.99 -14.31
N PHE A 26 -19.89 20.91 -14.89
CA PHE A 26 -18.48 20.82 -15.27
C PHE A 26 -18.20 21.15 -16.74
N ASN A 27 -19.23 21.36 -17.56
CA ASN A 27 -19.07 21.66 -18.99
C ASN A 27 -19.86 22.89 -19.42
N VAL A 28 -21.15 22.99 -19.07
CA VAL A 28 -21.98 24.13 -19.51
C VAL A 28 -21.61 25.40 -18.75
N LEU A 29 -21.79 25.41 -17.42
CA LEU A 29 -21.45 26.57 -16.58
C LEU A 29 -19.96 26.88 -16.54
N ALA A 30 -19.14 25.87 -16.80
CA ALA A 30 -17.69 26.00 -16.81
C ALA A 30 -17.16 26.76 -18.04
N ASN A 31 -17.89 26.75 -19.16
CA ASN A 31 -17.50 27.38 -20.42
C ASN A 31 -18.38 28.58 -20.79
N ASP A 32 -19.26 29.01 -19.89
CA ASP A 32 -20.12 30.18 -20.10
C ASP A 32 -19.38 31.44 -19.63
N GLU A 33 -18.64 32.07 -20.54
CA GLU A 33 -17.82 33.26 -20.25
C GLU A 33 -18.67 34.53 -19.99
N ASP A 34 -19.96 34.49 -20.34
CA ASP A 34 -20.89 35.63 -20.24
C ASP A 34 -21.77 35.57 -18.96
N ASP A 35 -21.62 34.56 -18.11
CA ASP A 35 -22.42 34.40 -16.88
C ASP A 35 -21.83 35.20 -15.70
N ASP A 36 -22.58 36.19 -15.22
CA ASP A 36 -22.22 37.02 -14.07
C ASP A 36 -22.18 36.23 -12.74
N ASP A 37 -22.83 35.06 -12.67
CA ASP A 37 -22.90 34.23 -11.45
C ASP A 37 -22.52 32.76 -11.73
N PRO A 38 -21.21 32.44 -11.85
CA PRO A 38 -20.71 31.12 -12.29
C PRO A 38 -20.98 29.98 -11.29
N VAL A 39 -21.60 30.29 -10.15
CA VAL A 39 -21.93 29.34 -9.08
C VAL A 39 -23.41 28.95 -9.17
N PRO A 40 -23.74 27.64 -9.22
CA PRO A 40 -25.13 27.21 -9.32
C PRO A 40 -25.99 27.66 -8.14
N SER A 41 -27.27 27.93 -8.41
CA SER A 41 -28.27 28.30 -7.41
C SER A 41 -28.49 27.25 -6.32
N GLU A 42 -29.06 27.65 -5.18
CA GLU A 42 -29.47 26.72 -4.11
C GLU A 42 -30.45 25.64 -4.58
N GLY A 43 -31.31 25.95 -5.56
CA GLY A 43 -32.22 24.97 -6.15
C GLY A 43 -31.47 23.83 -6.86
N PHE A 44 -30.42 24.18 -7.60
CA PHE A 44 -29.55 23.21 -8.27
C PHE A 44 -28.89 22.27 -7.26
N TRP A 45 -28.24 22.79 -6.22
CA TRP A 45 -27.53 21.96 -5.24
C TRP A 45 -28.46 21.04 -4.46
N ARG A 46 -29.66 21.52 -4.10
CA ARG A 46 -30.67 20.69 -3.44
C ARG A 46 -31.09 19.51 -4.31
N GLU A 47 -31.30 19.74 -5.60
CA GLU A 47 -31.63 18.68 -6.54
C GLU A 47 -30.43 17.73 -6.73
N PHE A 48 -29.23 18.28 -6.90
CA PHE A 48 -27.99 17.54 -7.12
C PHE A 48 -27.74 16.48 -6.05
N PHE A 49 -27.78 16.86 -4.77
CA PHE A 49 -27.50 15.94 -3.67
C PHE A 49 -28.71 15.07 -3.28
N LEU A 50 -29.92 15.41 -3.75
CA LEU A 50 -31.09 14.56 -3.55
C LEU A 50 -31.04 13.30 -4.42
N LEU A 51 -30.52 13.43 -5.65
CA LEU A 51 -30.46 12.31 -6.60
C LEU A 51 -29.38 11.29 -6.23
N LYS A 52 -29.62 10.03 -6.58
CA LYS A 52 -28.64 8.95 -6.39
C LYS A 52 -27.40 9.21 -7.26
N PRO A 53 -26.19 9.25 -6.69
CA PRO A 53 -24.95 9.46 -7.42
C PRO A 53 -24.66 8.35 -8.43
N ASP A 54 -24.02 8.74 -9.53
CA ASP A 54 -23.37 7.81 -10.44
C ASP A 54 -21.86 8.10 -10.44
N LYS A 55 -21.14 7.41 -9.53
CA LYS A 55 -19.71 7.60 -9.30
C LYS A 55 -18.89 7.42 -10.58
N GLN A 56 -19.23 6.39 -11.37
CA GLN A 56 -18.49 6.06 -12.58
C GLN A 56 -18.69 7.15 -13.63
N ARG A 57 -19.94 7.60 -13.84
CA ARG A 57 -20.21 8.67 -14.80
C ARG A 57 -19.56 9.99 -14.41
N LEU A 58 -19.57 10.36 -13.13
CA LEU A 58 -18.88 11.56 -12.67
C LEU A 58 -17.36 11.46 -12.92
N PHE A 59 -16.76 10.31 -12.61
CA PHE A 59 -15.36 10.06 -12.91
C PHE A 59 -15.09 10.11 -14.43
N ASP A 60 -15.92 9.50 -15.26
CA ASP A 60 -15.77 9.47 -16.72
C ASP A 60 -15.92 10.85 -17.38
N ILE A 61 -16.70 11.76 -16.76
CA ILE A 61 -16.82 13.15 -17.22
C ILE A 61 -15.54 13.94 -16.91
N LEU A 62 -14.96 13.73 -15.72
CA LEU A 62 -13.78 14.48 -15.28
C LEU A 62 -12.45 13.86 -15.74
N SER A 63 -12.41 12.55 -15.99
CA SER A 63 -11.22 11.76 -16.38
C SER A 63 -10.54 12.25 -17.68
N PRO A 64 -11.26 12.69 -18.73
CA PRO A 64 -10.65 13.23 -19.94
C PRO A 64 -9.95 14.58 -19.74
N LEU A 65 -10.39 15.38 -18.76
CA LEU A 65 -9.83 16.71 -18.51
C LEU A 65 -8.37 16.64 -18.05
N THR A 66 -7.53 17.54 -18.55
CA THR A 66 -6.15 17.74 -18.11
C THR A 66 -6.10 18.54 -16.80
N ALA A 67 -4.93 18.56 -16.16
CA ALA A 67 -4.72 19.41 -14.97
C ALA A 67 -5.01 20.89 -15.24
N ASN A 68 -4.63 21.39 -16.43
CA ASN A 68 -4.84 22.79 -16.81
C ASN A 68 -6.32 23.10 -17.08
N GLU A 69 -7.05 22.17 -17.69
CA GLU A 69 -8.50 22.32 -17.89
C GLU A 69 -9.25 22.32 -16.56
N LEU A 70 -8.83 21.49 -15.58
CA LEU A 70 -9.39 21.55 -14.22
C LEU A 70 -9.10 22.88 -13.52
N LEU A 71 -7.91 23.46 -13.73
CA LEU A 71 -7.59 24.80 -13.23
C LEU A 71 -8.43 25.88 -13.91
N HIS A 72 -8.75 25.73 -15.20
CA HIS A 72 -9.62 26.67 -15.91
C HIS A 72 -11.05 26.69 -15.33
N ILE A 73 -11.55 25.53 -14.91
CA ILE A 73 -12.90 25.36 -14.32
C ILE A 73 -12.89 25.38 -12.78
N GLN A 74 -11.86 25.99 -12.18
CA GLN A 74 -11.62 25.94 -10.73
C GLN A 74 -12.79 26.49 -9.90
N THR A 75 -13.53 27.47 -10.43
CA THR A 75 -14.71 28.04 -9.75
C THR A 75 -15.77 26.96 -9.47
N GLN A 76 -16.04 26.11 -10.45
CA GLN A 76 -17.04 25.04 -10.36
C GLN A 76 -16.53 23.88 -9.50
N THR A 77 -15.26 23.50 -9.62
CA THR A 77 -14.65 22.43 -8.80
C THR A 77 -14.57 22.83 -7.33
N GLN A 78 -14.20 24.09 -7.03
CA GLN A 78 -14.18 24.64 -5.67
C GLN A 78 -15.59 24.72 -5.07
N ALA A 79 -16.58 25.18 -5.85
CA ALA A 79 -17.98 25.23 -5.40
C ALA A 79 -18.51 23.83 -5.09
N PHE A 80 -18.23 22.85 -5.96
CA PHE A 80 -18.59 21.46 -5.76
C PHE A 80 -17.95 20.86 -4.51
N PHE A 81 -16.65 21.06 -4.32
CA PHE A 81 -15.92 20.54 -3.15
C PHE A 81 -16.46 21.11 -1.85
N ARG A 82 -16.60 22.44 -1.78
CA ARG A 82 -17.19 23.16 -0.64
C ARG A 82 -18.60 22.65 -0.33
N ARG A 83 -19.45 22.52 -1.33
CA ARG A 83 -20.84 22.10 -1.12
C ARG A 83 -20.94 20.63 -0.70
N SER A 84 -20.11 19.76 -1.28
CA SER A 84 -20.06 18.35 -0.90
C SER A 84 -19.67 18.16 0.57
N ILE A 85 -18.69 18.92 1.08
CA ILE A 85 -18.31 18.90 2.50
C ILE A 85 -19.48 19.35 3.38
N SER A 86 -20.12 20.46 3.02
CA SER A 86 -21.24 21.01 3.79
C SER A 86 -22.44 20.05 3.85
N GLU A 87 -22.81 19.42 2.74
CA GLU A 87 -23.94 18.48 2.68
C GLU A 87 -23.60 17.15 3.35
N ALA A 88 -22.34 16.68 3.25
CA ALA A 88 -21.87 15.48 3.96
C ALA A 88 -21.95 15.63 5.49
N GLY A 89 -21.64 16.82 6.01
CA GLY A 89 -21.79 17.15 7.43
C GLY A 89 -23.23 17.39 7.88
N SER A 90 -24.20 17.40 6.95
CA SER A 90 -25.61 17.65 7.27
C SER A 90 -26.30 16.42 7.90
N ALA A 91 -27.33 16.68 8.70
CA ALA A 91 -28.18 15.63 9.28
C ALA A 91 -29.24 15.09 8.30
N ARG A 92 -29.18 15.46 7.01
CA ARG A 92 -30.23 15.14 6.03
C ARG A 92 -29.83 13.92 5.18
N SER A 93 -30.61 12.86 5.28
CA SER A 93 -30.49 11.66 4.44
C SER A 93 -31.56 11.68 3.34
N PRO A 94 -31.25 11.30 2.09
CA PRO A 94 -30.00 10.68 1.62
C PRO A 94 -28.88 11.67 1.21
N GLN A 95 -29.10 12.99 1.34
CA GLN A 95 -28.19 14.02 0.81
C GLN A 95 -26.76 13.88 1.33
N ASN A 96 -26.59 13.66 2.62
CA ASN A 96 -25.28 13.50 3.24
C ASN A 96 -24.50 12.29 2.71
N GLN A 97 -25.17 11.16 2.51
CA GLN A 97 -24.58 9.95 1.92
C GLN A 97 -24.24 10.16 0.45
N ASN A 98 -25.15 10.76 -0.30
CA ASN A 98 -24.94 11.08 -1.72
C ASN A 98 -23.78 12.06 -1.90
N ALA A 99 -23.61 13.02 -0.99
CA ALA A 99 -22.52 13.97 -1.00
C ALA A 99 -21.16 13.29 -0.83
N LEU A 100 -21.02 12.31 0.07
CA LEU A 100 -19.78 11.55 0.23
C LEU A 100 -19.43 10.69 -0.99
N GLU A 101 -20.43 10.09 -1.64
CA GLU A 101 -20.19 9.30 -2.87
C GLU A 101 -19.74 10.19 -4.04
N ASN A 102 -20.44 11.30 -4.27
CA ASN A 102 -20.07 12.31 -5.26
C ASN A 102 -18.67 12.87 -4.98
N LEU A 103 -18.38 13.19 -3.71
CA LEU A 103 -17.06 13.67 -3.28
C LEU A 103 -15.96 12.64 -3.55
N THR A 104 -16.22 11.36 -3.25
CA THR A 104 -15.28 10.27 -3.52
C THR A 104 -14.93 10.21 -5.01
N ALA A 105 -15.93 10.18 -5.89
CA ALA A 105 -15.70 10.11 -7.34
C ALA A 105 -14.95 11.35 -7.86
N PHE A 106 -15.29 12.54 -7.35
CA PHE A 106 -14.61 13.79 -7.69
C PHE A 106 -13.14 13.80 -7.25
N LEU A 107 -12.84 13.48 -5.98
CA LEU A 107 -11.46 13.39 -5.49
C LEU A 107 -10.68 12.33 -6.28
N SER A 108 -11.31 11.17 -6.49
CA SER A 108 -10.79 10.11 -7.34
C SER A 108 -10.67 10.48 -8.81
N ALA A 109 -11.12 11.64 -9.31
CA ALA A 109 -10.81 12.13 -10.66
C ALA A 109 -9.78 13.28 -10.64
N VAL A 110 -9.91 14.20 -9.67
CA VAL A 110 -8.99 15.34 -9.49
C VAL A 110 -7.56 14.86 -9.24
N PHE A 111 -7.36 13.92 -8.33
CA PHE A 111 -6.01 13.47 -7.99
C PHE A 111 -5.30 12.63 -9.08
N SER A 112 -5.92 12.37 -10.25
CA SER A 112 -5.34 11.49 -11.33
C SER A 112 -4.60 12.30 -12.32
N LYS A 113 -4.80 13.61 -12.24
CA LYS A 113 -4.13 14.52 -13.12
C LYS A 113 -2.70 14.67 -12.66
N ARG A 114 -1.83 14.81 -13.64
CA ARG A 114 -0.44 15.15 -13.41
C ARG A 114 -0.34 16.66 -13.41
N TYR A 115 -0.33 17.23 -12.21
CA TYR A 115 -0.15 18.66 -11.99
C TYR A 115 1.31 19.08 -12.14
N THR A 116 1.54 20.33 -12.57
CA THR A 116 2.89 20.87 -12.70
C THR A 116 3.49 21.11 -11.31
N ASN A 117 2.67 21.68 -10.41
CA ASN A 117 2.99 21.88 -9.00
C ASN A 117 1.93 21.16 -8.15
N PRO A 118 2.12 19.86 -7.83
CA PRO A 118 1.08 19.02 -7.21
C PRO A 118 0.46 19.58 -5.93
N SER A 119 1.24 20.28 -5.10
CA SER A 119 0.69 20.88 -3.87
C SER A 119 -0.17 22.12 -4.18
N THR A 120 0.34 23.07 -4.96
CA THR A 120 -0.35 24.35 -5.19
C THR A 120 -1.52 24.21 -6.16
N ASP A 121 -1.32 23.52 -7.29
CA ASP A 121 -2.33 23.44 -8.34
C ASP A 121 -3.57 22.65 -7.87
N VAL A 122 -3.36 21.58 -7.09
CA VAL A 122 -4.48 20.82 -6.49
C VAL A 122 -5.23 21.65 -5.46
N ILE A 123 -4.51 22.42 -4.64
CA ILE A 123 -5.14 23.32 -3.67
C ILE A 123 -6.03 24.34 -4.38
N GLU A 124 -5.54 24.88 -5.49
CA GLU A 124 -6.29 25.82 -6.31
C GLU A 124 -7.54 25.16 -6.92
N VAL A 125 -7.45 23.94 -7.45
CA VAL A 125 -8.62 23.20 -7.97
C VAL A 125 -9.65 22.89 -6.87
N LEU A 126 -9.20 22.58 -5.65
CA LEU A 126 -10.10 22.13 -4.57
C LEU A 126 -10.77 23.28 -3.82
N ALA A 127 -10.03 24.32 -3.44
CA ALA A 127 -10.54 25.33 -2.53
C ALA A 127 -9.98 26.73 -2.72
N GLY A 128 -8.88 26.88 -3.46
CA GLY A 128 -8.05 28.08 -3.43
C GLY A 128 -7.25 28.19 -2.12
N LEU A 129 -6.15 28.94 -2.17
CA LEU A 129 -5.24 29.11 -1.03
C LEU A 129 -5.92 29.73 0.21
N ASP A 130 -6.93 30.58 0.02
CA ASP A 130 -7.59 31.30 1.12
C ASP A 130 -8.52 30.42 1.96
N SER A 131 -9.10 29.36 1.36
CA SER A 131 -10.15 28.56 1.98
C SER A 131 -9.75 27.11 2.25
N ILE A 132 -8.62 26.65 1.73
CA ILE A 132 -8.21 25.24 1.81
C ILE A 132 -8.06 24.75 3.25
N ASP A 133 -7.40 25.52 4.11
CA ASP A 133 -7.11 25.10 5.48
C ASP A 133 -8.40 24.85 6.27
N LYS A 134 -9.38 25.74 6.08
CA LYS A 134 -10.71 25.60 6.69
C LYS A 134 -11.45 24.41 6.09
N LEU A 135 -11.55 24.30 4.77
CA LEU A 135 -12.35 23.27 4.12
C LEU A 135 -11.83 21.85 4.37
N VAL A 136 -10.51 21.66 4.32
CA VAL A 136 -9.92 20.34 4.61
C VAL A 136 -10.01 20.02 6.10
N SER A 137 -9.86 21.00 6.99
CA SER A 137 -10.11 20.78 8.42
C SER A 137 -11.57 20.39 8.68
N ASP A 138 -12.53 21.07 8.06
CA ASP A 138 -13.96 20.77 8.17
C ASP A 138 -14.28 19.37 7.62
N LEU A 139 -13.67 19.00 6.49
CA LEU A 139 -13.78 17.65 5.90
C LEU A 139 -13.25 16.59 6.87
N VAL A 140 -12.02 16.74 7.36
CA VAL A 140 -11.39 15.73 8.24
C VAL A 140 -12.17 15.59 9.55
N ASN A 141 -12.59 16.69 10.16
CA ASN A 141 -13.43 16.67 11.37
C ASN A 141 -14.80 16.02 11.11
N GLY A 142 -15.43 16.34 9.99
CA GLY A 142 -16.72 15.77 9.58
C GLY A 142 -16.63 14.26 9.35
N LEU A 143 -15.64 13.81 8.58
CA LEU A 143 -15.40 12.39 8.31
C LEU A 143 -15.14 11.62 9.61
N GLU A 144 -14.27 12.13 10.48
CA GLU A 144 -13.98 11.52 11.77
C GLU A 144 -15.26 11.37 12.61
N ALA A 145 -16.03 12.45 12.76
CA ALA A 145 -17.28 12.42 13.53
C ALA A 145 -18.29 11.42 12.94
N ILE A 146 -18.46 11.38 11.62
CA ILE A 146 -19.35 10.42 10.95
C ILE A 146 -18.90 8.99 11.24
N ILE A 147 -17.61 8.68 11.03
CA ILE A 147 -17.04 7.34 11.24
C ILE A 147 -17.20 6.90 12.70
N ARG A 148 -17.04 7.81 13.67
CA ARG A 148 -17.12 7.48 15.10
C ARG A 148 -18.56 7.37 15.61
N GLN A 149 -19.47 8.24 15.16
CA GLN A 149 -20.74 8.49 15.86
C GLN A 149 -22.00 8.07 15.10
N SER A 150 -21.95 7.93 13.77
CA SER A 150 -23.15 7.57 12.99
C SER A 150 -23.69 6.21 13.40
N SER A 151 -25.02 6.07 13.48
CA SER A 151 -25.68 4.78 13.69
C SER A 151 -25.77 3.94 12.43
N ASN A 152 -25.70 4.57 11.25
CA ASN A 152 -25.78 3.90 9.97
C ASN A 152 -24.37 3.46 9.51
N LEU A 153 -24.15 2.14 9.44
CA LEU A 153 -22.88 1.54 9.01
C LEU A 153 -22.51 1.89 7.57
N GLU A 154 -23.49 1.96 6.66
CA GLU A 154 -23.25 2.30 5.26
C GLU A 154 -22.82 3.78 5.12
N PHE A 155 -23.36 4.68 5.94
CA PHE A 155 -22.90 6.07 5.97
C PHE A 155 -21.47 6.19 6.51
N ARG A 156 -21.11 5.41 7.54
CA ARG A 156 -19.73 5.32 8.05
C ARG A 156 -18.78 4.78 6.98
N ARG A 157 -19.19 3.72 6.27
CA ARG A 157 -18.42 3.15 5.16
C ARG A 157 -18.12 4.20 4.09
N LYS A 158 -19.12 4.98 3.67
CA LYS A 158 -18.94 6.08 2.71
C LYS A 158 -17.95 7.14 3.21
N ALA A 159 -17.95 7.44 4.50
CA ALA A 159 -16.98 8.37 5.09
C ALA A 159 -15.55 7.78 5.12
N VAL A 160 -15.39 6.50 5.46
CA VAL A 160 -14.09 5.81 5.36
C VAL A 160 -13.57 5.83 3.92
N VAL A 161 -14.43 5.56 2.94
CA VAL A 161 -14.07 5.56 1.51
C VAL A 161 -13.70 6.97 1.03
N ALA A 162 -14.43 8.01 1.44
CA ALA A 162 -14.08 9.39 1.12
C ALA A 162 -12.75 9.81 1.76
N ALA A 163 -12.48 9.41 3.01
CA ALA A 163 -11.19 9.62 3.66
C ALA A 163 -10.05 8.89 2.92
N LEU A 164 -10.30 7.66 2.48
CA LEU A 164 -9.35 6.86 1.70
C LEU A 164 -9.03 7.54 0.34
N ALA A 165 -10.04 7.99 -0.39
CA ALA A 165 -9.86 8.72 -1.65
C ALA A 165 -9.03 10.00 -1.45
N MET A 166 -9.31 10.76 -0.38
CA MET A 166 -8.56 11.96 -0.05
C MET A 166 -7.11 11.65 0.31
N VAL A 167 -6.85 10.71 1.22
CA VAL A 167 -5.50 10.40 1.70
C VAL A 167 -4.64 9.74 0.61
N ALA A 168 -5.22 8.80 -0.15
CA ALA A 168 -4.52 8.18 -1.27
C ALA A 168 -4.21 9.21 -2.35
N GLY A 169 -5.21 9.98 -2.80
CA GLY A 169 -5.02 10.98 -3.85
C GLY A 169 -4.05 12.10 -3.45
N ALA A 170 -4.13 12.57 -2.20
CA ALA A 170 -3.33 13.67 -1.70
C ALA A 170 -1.99 13.26 -1.10
N PHE A 171 -1.60 11.97 -1.17
CA PHE A 171 -0.50 11.39 -0.40
C PHE A 171 0.84 12.13 -0.53
N HIS A 172 1.11 12.74 -1.69
CA HIS A 172 2.34 13.50 -1.95
C HIS A 172 2.21 15.01 -1.75
N THR A 173 1.10 15.46 -1.15
CA THR A 173 0.81 16.88 -0.90
C THR A 173 0.82 17.20 0.60
N SER A 174 0.74 18.49 0.93
CA SER A 174 0.57 18.94 2.31
C SER A 174 -0.82 18.64 2.89
N LEU A 175 -1.81 18.26 2.07
CA LEU A 175 -3.19 18.07 2.53
C LEU A 175 -3.37 16.87 3.48
N VAL A 176 -2.48 15.87 3.43
CA VAL A 176 -2.54 14.73 4.37
C VAL A 176 -2.13 15.15 5.78
N SER A 177 -1.36 16.24 5.95
CA SER A 177 -0.97 16.73 7.28
C SER A 177 -2.17 17.07 8.18
N TYR A 178 -3.32 17.43 7.60
CA TYR A 178 -4.57 17.64 8.33
C TYR A 178 -5.07 16.37 9.05
N PHE A 179 -4.83 15.19 8.46
CA PHE A 179 -5.12 13.91 9.08
C PHE A 179 -4.10 13.52 10.17
N MET A 180 -2.95 14.18 10.24
CA MET A 180 -2.01 14.03 11.36
C MET A 180 -2.43 14.86 12.57
N HIS A 181 -3.05 16.04 12.34
CA HIS A 181 -3.57 16.89 13.41
C HIS A 181 -4.88 16.37 14.00
N ARG A 182 -5.70 15.66 13.20
CA ARG A 182 -6.91 14.98 13.67
C ARG A 182 -6.74 13.47 13.61
N ASP A 183 -6.56 12.86 14.78
CA ASP A 183 -6.39 11.42 14.91
C ASP A 183 -7.69 10.65 14.58
N LEU A 184 -7.72 10.01 13.41
CA LEU A 184 -8.83 9.16 12.97
C LEU A 184 -8.74 7.73 13.53
N PHE A 185 -7.61 7.33 14.11
CA PHE A 185 -7.36 5.94 14.51
C PHE A 185 -8.47 5.37 15.42
N PRO A 186 -8.92 6.07 16.49
CA PRO A 186 -9.99 5.54 17.34
C PRO A 186 -11.33 5.36 16.61
N ALA A 187 -11.62 6.24 15.66
CA ALA A 187 -12.86 6.18 14.88
C ALA A 187 -12.83 4.98 13.92
N LEU A 188 -11.70 4.79 13.23
CA LEU A 188 -11.48 3.69 12.30
C LEU A 188 -11.49 2.34 13.03
N MET A 189 -10.84 2.25 14.19
CA MET A 189 -10.87 1.03 15.02
C MET A 189 -12.27 0.69 15.49
N LYS A 190 -13.05 1.69 15.92
CA LYS A 190 -14.45 1.49 16.27
C LYS A 190 -15.26 0.97 15.08
N TYR A 191 -15.04 1.52 13.88
CA TYR A 191 -15.72 1.04 12.67
C TYR A 191 -15.34 -0.40 12.29
N ILE A 192 -14.06 -0.76 12.39
CA ILE A 192 -13.58 -2.14 12.16
C ILE A 192 -14.30 -3.11 13.10
N HIS A 193 -14.43 -2.76 14.38
CA HIS A 193 -15.14 -3.58 15.35
C HIS A 193 -16.64 -3.71 15.04
N ASP A 194 -17.29 -2.61 14.63
CA ASP A 194 -18.73 -2.59 14.36
C ASP A 194 -19.11 -3.23 13.00
N ALA A 195 -18.16 -3.29 12.05
CA ALA A 195 -18.36 -3.79 10.69
C ALA A 195 -17.17 -4.63 10.20
N PRO A 196 -16.95 -5.83 10.78
CA PRO A 196 -15.78 -6.67 10.47
C PRO A 196 -15.72 -7.08 8.99
N ASP A 197 -16.86 -7.28 8.34
CA ASP A 197 -16.95 -7.63 6.91
C ASP A 197 -16.46 -6.53 5.96
N SER A 198 -16.35 -5.28 6.46
CA SER A 198 -15.88 -4.11 5.70
C SER A 198 -14.64 -3.48 6.35
N SER A 199 -13.81 -4.32 6.99
CA SER A 199 -12.62 -3.90 7.74
C SER A 199 -11.41 -3.59 6.85
N LEU A 200 -11.41 -4.00 5.57
CA LEU A 200 -10.27 -3.80 4.67
C LEU A 200 -9.96 -2.31 4.38
N GLN A 201 -10.95 -1.53 3.95
CA GLN A 201 -10.76 -0.09 3.66
C GLN A 201 -10.15 0.71 4.83
N PRO A 202 -10.66 0.60 6.09
CA PRO A 202 -10.08 1.34 7.20
C PRO A 202 -8.66 0.86 7.54
N PHE A 203 -8.32 -0.42 7.36
CA PHE A 203 -6.94 -0.89 7.51
C PHE A 203 -6.00 -0.30 6.44
N VAL A 204 -6.44 -0.23 5.18
CA VAL A 204 -5.71 0.44 4.09
C VAL A 204 -5.46 1.90 4.43
N LEU A 205 -6.49 2.61 4.92
CA LEU A 205 -6.39 4.00 5.33
C LEU A 205 -5.38 4.21 6.47
N ILE A 206 -5.42 3.37 7.51
CA ILE A 206 -4.44 3.45 8.62
C ILE A 206 -3.02 3.18 8.10
N GLY A 207 -2.84 2.18 7.22
CA GLY A 207 -1.55 1.87 6.62
C GLY A 207 -0.98 3.04 5.82
N LEU A 208 -1.81 3.69 4.98
CA LEU A 208 -1.40 4.90 4.27
C LEU A 208 -1.00 6.01 5.24
N LEU A 209 -1.84 6.32 6.22
CA LEU A 209 -1.58 7.37 7.20
C LEU A 209 -0.29 7.12 7.99
N ALA A 210 0.01 5.88 8.35
CA ALA A 210 1.25 5.49 9.04
C ALA A 210 2.51 5.59 8.14
N ASN A 211 2.35 5.53 6.81
CA ASN A 211 3.46 5.67 5.87
C ASN A 211 3.68 7.11 5.36
N TYR A 212 2.73 8.02 5.60
CA TYR A 212 2.86 9.42 5.22
C TYR A 212 4.04 10.07 5.95
N ASN A 213 5.00 10.62 5.18
CA ASN A 213 6.20 11.28 5.69
C ASN A 213 6.98 10.50 6.77
N LYS A 214 6.87 9.16 6.78
CA LYS A 214 7.43 8.31 7.85
C LYS A 214 8.94 8.45 8.09
N PHE A 215 9.66 8.94 7.10
CA PHE A 215 11.11 9.16 7.17
C PHE A 215 11.50 10.62 7.44
N GLU A 216 10.53 11.54 7.39
CA GLU A 216 10.76 12.98 7.39
C GLU A 216 10.25 13.64 8.68
N ALA A 217 9.25 13.05 9.34
CA ALA A 217 8.67 13.57 10.58
C ALA A 217 8.14 12.45 11.47
N GLN A 218 7.93 12.76 12.76
CA GLN A 218 7.25 11.85 13.69
C GLN A 218 5.79 11.67 13.28
N ASN A 219 5.38 10.43 13.03
CA ASN A 219 4.04 10.09 12.56
C ASN A 219 3.16 9.57 13.72
N VAL A 220 2.02 10.20 13.95
CA VAL A 220 1.10 9.85 15.05
C VAL A 220 0.57 8.42 14.91
N TYR A 221 0.29 7.98 13.68
CA TYR A 221 -0.25 6.64 13.41
C TYR A 221 0.81 5.55 13.59
N GLN A 222 2.10 5.84 13.39
CA GLN A 222 3.17 4.89 13.72
C GLN A 222 3.20 4.61 15.22
N ASN A 223 3.19 5.66 16.05
CA ASN A 223 3.13 5.50 17.52
C ASN A 223 1.90 4.69 17.94
N ARG A 224 0.75 4.90 17.28
CA ARG A 224 -0.48 4.13 17.55
C ARG A 224 -0.33 2.65 17.21
N LEU A 225 0.39 2.32 16.13
CA LEU A 225 0.63 0.94 15.70
C LEU A 225 1.68 0.24 16.57
N GLU A 226 2.69 0.96 17.06
CA GLU A 226 3.68 0.40 17.99
C GLU A 226 3.03 -0.07 19.31
N ASP A 227 2.04 0.67 19.82
CA ASP A 227 1.31 0.33 21.04
C ASP A 227 0.05 -0.53 20.79
N PHE A 228 -0.15 -1.05 19.58
CA PHE A 228 -1.41 -1.70 19.20
C PHE A 228 -1.46 -3.18 19.57
N VAL A 229 -2.39 -3.56 20.47
CA VAL A 229 -2.49 -4.94 21.02
C VAL A 229 -3.88 -5.57 20.80
N ASN A 230 -4.69 -5.08 19.85
CA ASN A 230 -6.05 -5.61 19.65
C ASN A 230 -6.04 -6.88 18.77
N GLU A 231 -5.97 -8.05 19.42
CA GLU A 231 -5.87 -9.36 18.74
C GLU A 231 -7.00 -9.62 17.72
N ASP A 232 -8.25 -9.25 18.04
CA ASP A 232 -9.39 -9.48 17.15
C ASP A 232 -9.27 -8.65 15.86
N SER A 233 -8.83 -7.40 15.99
CA SER A 233 -8.58 -6.54 14.82
C SER A 233 -7.38 -7.01 14.01
N ILE A 234 -6.32 -7.48 14.69
CA ILE A 234 -5.15 -8.07 14.04
C ILE A 234 -5.57 -9.30 13.22
N LYS A 235 -6.39 -10.20 13.78
CA LYS A 235 -6.94 -11.36 13.05
C LYS A 235 -7.70 -10.96 11.80
N LEU A 236 -8.57 -9.94 11.88
CA LEU A 236 -9.30 -9.41 10.72
C LEU A 236 -8.34 -8.89 9.65
N LEU A 237 -7.27 -8.20 10.04
CA LEU A 237 -6.23 -7.74 9.11
C LEU A 237 -5.50 -8.91 8.45
N VAL A 238 -5.09 -9.96 9.21
CA VAL A 238 -4.46 -11.16 8.63
C VAL A 238 -5.40 -11.84 7.64
N GLN A 239 -6.68 -11.97 7.98
CA GLN A 239 -7.67 -12.60 7.11
C GLN A 239 -7.86 -11.81 5.82
N GLY A 240 -8.05 -10.48 5.93
CA GLY A 240 -8.15 -9.60 4.77
C GLY A 240 -6.90 -9.67 3.88
N LEU A 241 -5.71 -9.67 4.48
CA LEU A 241 -4.44 -9.87 3.77
C LEU A 241 -4.41 -11.23 3.04
N ALA A 242 -4.74 -12.31 3.73
CA ALA A 242 -4.73 -13.65 3.16
C ALA A 242 -5.71 -13.80 1.99
N ASP A 243 -6.90 -13.21 2.12
CA ASP A 243 -7.92 -13.23 1.06
C ASP A 243 -7.47 -12.40 -0.15
N SER A 244 -6.89 -11.21 0.07
CA SER A 244 -6.28 -10.42 -1.01
C SER A 244 -5.10 -11.14 -1.68
N CYS A 245 -4.21 -11.80 -0.92
CA CYS A 245 -3.13 -12.60 -1.48
C CYS A 245 -3.65 -13.73 -2.36
N ARG A 246 -4.69 -14.45 -1.90
CA ARG A 246 -5.34 -15.50 -2.70
C ARG A 246 -5.94 -14.92 -3.96
N GLN A 247 -6.64 -13.79 -3.87
CA GLN A 247 -7.23 -13.15 -5.03
C GLN A 247 -6.17 -12.69 -6.05
N ILE A 248 -5.10 -12.04 -5.61
CA ILE A 248 -3.99 -11.63 -6.48
C ILE A 248 -3.34 -12.84 -7.17
N ARG A 249 -3.15 -13.94 -6.44
CA ARG A 249 -2.67 -15.20 -7.01
C ARG A 249 -3.67 -15.75 -8.03
N ASP A 250 -4.94 -15.81 -7.71
CA ASP A 250 -5.98 -16.36 -8.59
C ASP A 250 -6.13 -15.51 -9.87
N GLU A 251 -5.96 -14.20 -9.77
CA GLU A 251 -5.87 -13.28 -10.91
C GLU A 251 -4.63 -13.54 -11.77
N TYR A 252 -3.47 -13.79 -11.16
CA TYR A 252 -2.26 -14.21 -11.89
C TYR A 252 -2.48 -15.56 -12.60
N VAL A 253 -2.99 -16.56 -11.90
CA VAL A 253 -3.28 -17.91 -12.44
C VAL A 253 -4.30 -17.85 -13.57
N ALA A 254 -5.26 -16.93 -13.51
CA ALA A 254 -6.21 -16.71 -14.59
C ALA A 254 -5.55 -16.18 -15.88
N VAL A 255 -4.43 -15.46 -15.77
CA VAL A 255 -3.62 -15.02 -16.92
C VAL A 255 -2.67 -16.13 -17.37
N GLN A 256 -1.94 -16.74 -16.44
CA GLN A 256 -0.99 -17.81 -16.68
C GLN A 256 -0.90 -18.75 -15.48
N ASP A 257 -1.23 -20.02 -15.71
CA ASP A 257 -1.05 -21.10 -14.74
C ASP A 257 0.33 -21.76 -14.97
N ASP A 258 1.24 -21.52 -14.02
CA ASP A 258 2.62 -22.03 -14.04
C ASP A 258 2.74 -23.46 -13.47
N GLU A 259 1.65 -24.07 -12.99
CA GLU A 259 1.71 -25.46 -12.58
C GLU A 259 2.22 -26.31 -13.75
N VAL A 260 3.30 -27.05 -13.48
CA VAL A 260 3.99 -27.89 -14.47
C VAL A 260 2.95 -28.77 -15.15
N ASN A 261 2.60 -28.41 -16.38
CA ASN A 261 1.80 -29.25 -17.25
C ASN A 261 2.60 -30.53 -17.48
N ALA A 262 2.38 -31.53 -16.63
CA ALA A 262 2.73 -32.91 -16.91
C ALA A 262 2.21 -33.19 -18.32
N TRP A 263 3.14 -33.57 -19.20
CA TRP A 263 2.92 -33.87 -20.61
C TRP A 263 1.58 -34.58 -20.83
N SER A 264 0.55 -33.86 -21.28
CA SER A 264 -0.79 -34.40 -21.51
C SER A 264 -1.10 -34.41 -23.00
N LEU A 265 -1.80 -35.46 -23.45
CA LEU A 265 -2.20 -35.65 -24.85
C LEU A 265 -3.00 -34.42 -25.39
N SER A 266 -3.73 -33.74 -24.51
CA SER A 266 -4.43 -32.48 -24.75
C SER A 266 -3.51 -31.30 -25.12
N THR A 267 -2.35 -31.19 -24.47
CA THR A 267 -1.37 -30.12 -24.71
C THR A 267 -0.69 -30.31 -26.07
N THR A 268 -0.39 -31.55 -26.46
CA THR A 268 0.15 -31.90 -27.79
C THR A 268 -0.88 -31.64 -28.90
N LEU A 269 -2.16 -31.95 -28.68
CA LEU A 269 -3.24 -31.66 -29.63
C LEU A 269 -3.44 -30.16 -29.83
N ASN A 270 -3.30 -29.35 -28.78
CA ASN A 270 -3.36 -27.88 -28.89
C ASN A 270 -2.14 -27.31 -29.65
N PHE A 271 -0.94 -27.81 -29.39
CA PHE A 271 0.30 -27.38 -30.06
C PHE A 271 0.33 -27.73 -31.56
N VAL A 272 -0.29 -28.85 -31.95
CA VAL A 272 -0.35 -29.34 -33.35
C VAL A 272 -1.62 -28.83 -34.07
N GLY A 273 -2.38 -27.89 -33.49
CA GLY A 273 -3.55 -27.29 -34.15
C GLY A 273 -4.79 -28.19 -34.21
N LEU A 274 -4.80 -29.30 -33.47
CA LEU A 274 -5.89 -30.27 -33.36
C LEU A 274 -6.76 -30.04 -32.10
N ARG A 275 -6.90 -28.78 -31.66
CA ARG A 275 -7.73 -28.36 -30.50
C ARG A 275 -9.17 -28.88 -30.57
N ALA A 276 -9.70 -29.11 -31.76
CA ALA A 276 -11.04 -29.67 -31.97
C ALA A 276 -11.22 -31.09 -31.36
N LEU A 277 -10.12 -31.80 -31.11
CA LEU A 277 -10.09 -33.17 -30.55
C LEU A 277 -9.70 -33.20 -29.06
N SER A 278 -9.42 -32.04 -28.44
CA SER A 278 -9.04 -31.95 -27.03
C SER A 278 -10.27 -31.87 -26.12
N PRO A 279 -10.27 -32.51 -24.92
CA PRO A 279 -11.32 -32.35 -23.91
C PRO A 279 -11.50 -30.89 -23.45
N GLU A 280 -10.50 -30.03 -23.68
CA GLU A 280 -10.54 -28.60 -23.32
C GLU A 280 -11.10 -27.67 -24.41
N ARG A 281 -11.81 -28.20 -25.41
CA ARG A 281 -12.40 -27.42 -26.52
C ARG A 281 -13.21 -26.19 -26.10
N LYS A 282 -13.80 -26.20 -24.88
CA LYS A 282 -14.64 -25.13 -24.32
C LYS A 282 -13.89 -24.10 -23.47
N LYS A 283 -12.63 -24.33 -23.08
CA LYS A 283 -11.87 -23.31 -22.35
C LYS A 283 -11.50 -22.16 -23.30
N PRO A 284 -11.45 -20.90 -22.83
CA PRO A 284 -10.97 -19.78 -23.63
C PRO A 284 -9.54 -20.05 -24.15
N THR A 285 -9.18 -19.43 -25.27
CA THR A 285 -7.80 -19.48 -25.77
C THR A 285 -6.88 -18.81 -24.74
N PRO A 286 -5.71 -19.40 -24.40
CA PRO A 286 -4.73 -18.69 -23.58
C PRO A 286 -4.36 -17.37 -24.28
N PRO A 287 -4.17 -16.28 -23.52
CA PRO A 287 -3.87 -14.97 -24.09
C PRO A 287 -2.61 -15.03 -24.94
N THR A 288 -2.60 -14.28 -26.04
CA THR A 288 -1.37 -14.10 -26.83
C THR A 288 -0.29 -13.40 -25.99
N GLY A 289 0.99 -13.51 -26.37
CA GLY A 289 2.09 -12.92 -25.59
C GLY A 289 1.95 -11.41 -25.35
N GLU A 290 1.33 -10.67 -26.28
CA GLU A 290 1.04 -9.24 -26.12
C GLU A 290 -0.16 -8.98 -25.19
N GLU A 291 -1.24 -9.77 -25.31
CA GLU A 291 -2.40 -9.69 -24.41
C GLU A 291 -2.04 -10.08 -22.97
N ALA A 292 -1.25 -11.14 -22.78
CA ALA A 292 -0.76 -11.57 -21.48
C ALA A 292 0.09 -10.47 -20.83
N LYS A 293 0.96 -9.80 -21.60
CA LYS A 293 1.75 -8.66 -21.12
C LYS A 293 0.87 -7.50 -20.67
N ALA A 294 -0.20 -7.19 -21.40
CA ALA A 294 -1.16 -6.15 -21.01
C ALA A 294 -1.92 -6.53 -19.73
N LEU A 295 -2.35 -7.79 -19.60
CA LEU A 295 -3.02 -8.32 -18.41
C LEU A 295 -2.10 -8.30 -17.18
N PHE A 296 -0.84 -8.71 -17.32
CA PHE A 296 0.14 -8.64 -16.23
C PHE A 296 0.46 -7.20 -15.82
N ASN A 297 0.47 -6.25 -16.74
CA ASN A 297 0.65 -4.83 -16.41
C ASN A 297 -0.53 -4.25 -15.61
N ALA A 298 -1.70 -4.90 -15.65
CA ALA A 298 -2.87 -4.54 -14.86
C ALA A 298 -2.95 -5.26 -13.51
N LEU A 299 -1.95 -6.09 -13.17
CA LEU A 299 -1.82 -6.81 -11.91
C LEU A 299 -0.65 -6.26 -11.06
N PRO A 300 -0.72 -6.35 -9.72
CA PRO A 300 -1.87 -6.80 -8.93
C PRO A 300 -3.06 -5.83 -9.07
N THR A 301 -4.28 -6.34 -8.86
CA THR A 301 -5.46 -5.46 -8.76
C THR A 301 -5.37 -4.58 -7.51
N GLU A 302 -6.37 -3.71 -7.30
CA GLU A 302 -6.35 -2.76 -6.18
C GLU A 302 -6.18 -3.40 -4.79
N ASN A 303 -6.49 -4.70 -4.68
CA ASN A 303 -6.24 -5.50 -3.48
C ASN A 303 -4.78 -5.51 -3.03
N GLY A 304 -3.82 -5.23 -3.93
CA GLY A 304 -2.39 -5.14 -3.60
C GLY A 304 -2.08 -4.10 -2.52
N CYS A 305 -2.93 -3.06 -2.36
CA CYS A 305 -2.70 -2.02 -1.37
C CYS A 305 -2.71 -2.52 0.09
N VAL A 306 -3.36 -3.66 0.39
CA VAL A 306 -3.38 -4.24 1.75
C VAL A 306 -1.99 -4.64 2.24
N MET A 307 -1.06 -4.95 1.34
CA MET A 307 0.33 -5.32 1.68
C MET A 307 1.05 -4.19 2.42
N LEU A 308 0.76 -2.94 2.06
CA LEU A 308 1.32 -1.77 2.74
C LEU A 308 0.82 -1.70 4.19
N SER A 309 -0.46 -1.97 4.41
CA SER A 309 -1.04 -2.03 5.76
C SER A 309 -0.46 -3.19 6.55
N ALA A 310 -0.37 -4.38 5.97
CA ALA A 310 0.23 -5.52 6.64
C ALA A 310 1.67 -5.21 7.10
N TYR A 311 2.50 -4.66 6.20
CA TYR A 311 3.85 -4.23 6.56
C TYR A 311 3.88 -3.27 7.75
N SER A 312 2.97 -2.29 7.79
CA SER A 312 2.90 -1.30 8.87
C SER A 312 2.42 -1.86 10.22
N PHE A 313 1.52 -2.84 10.23
CA PHE A 313 0.99 -3.40 11.48
C PHE A 313 1.90 -4.50 12.06
N TYR A 314 2.59 -5.29 11.23
CA TYR A 314 3.30 -6.49 11.70
C TYR A 314 4.80 -6.32 11.90
N SER A 315 5.41 -5.21 11.46
CA SER A 315 6.85 -4.97 11.62
C SER A 315 7.36 -5.17 13.07
N PRO A 316 6.62 -4.83 14.14
CA PRO A 316 7.08 -5.04 15.53
C PRO A 316 6.84 -6.45 16.10
N ASP A 317 5.81 -7.18 15.64
CA ASP A 317 5.30 -8.42 16.29
C ASP A 317 5.92 -9.73 15.77
N MET A 318 6.80 -9.67 14.76
CA MET A 318 7.30 -10.87 14.06
C MET A 318 8.16 -11.82 14.91
N ILE A 319 8.50 -11.49 16.17
CA ILE A 319 9.38 -12.31 17.02
C ILE A 319 8.69 -13.57 17.59
N TYR A 320 7.35 -13.56 17.72
CA TYR A 320 6.60 -14.64 18.40
C TYR A 320 5.86 -15.61 17.47
N LEU A 321 6.00 -15.46 16.14
CA LEU A 321 5.23 -16.23 15.17
C LEU A 321 5.80 -17.65 14.97
N ARG A 322 4.90 -18.63 14.87
CA ARG A 322 5.24 -20.03 14.53
C ARG A 322 5.77 -20.07 13.09
N GLY A 323 6.95 -20.66 12.87
CA GLY A 323 7.60 -20.64 11.55
C GLY A 323 8.64 -19.52 11.37
N VAL A 324 8.75 -18.57 12.29
CA VAL A 324 9.78 -17.50 12.26
C VAL A 324 11.19 -18.06 12.20
N ARG A 325 11.39 -19.20 12.86
CA ARG A 325 12.64 -19.93 12.79
C ARG A 325 12.98 -20.29 11.35
N GLU A 326 12.05 -20.88 10.60
CA GLU A 326 12.26 -21.32 9.23
C GLU A 326 12.26 -20.17 8.22
N GLU A 327 11.38 -19.18 8.39
CA GLU A 327 11.13 -18.13 7.39
C GLU A 327 11.99 -16.87 7.59
N LEU A 328 12.53 -16.64 8.80
CA LEU A 328 13.30 -15.44 9.13
C LEU A 328 14.65 -15.76 9.78
N CYS A 329 14.67 -16.49 10.89
CA CYS A 329 15.92 -16.78 11.61
C CYS A 329 16.88 -17.64 10.78
N THR A 330 16.36 -18.65 10.07
CA THR A 330 17.15 -19.53 9.20
C THR A 330 17.75 -18.76 8.03
N PRO A 331 17.00 -17.98 7.24
CA PRO A 331 17.58 -17.12 6.21
C PRO A 331 18.59 -16.11 6.75
N LEU A 332 18.34 -15.47 7.89
CA LEU A 332 19.28 -14.51 8.50
C LEU A 332 20.58 -15.16 8.95
N ALA A 333 20.50 -16.27 9.68
CA ALA A 333 21.69 -17.01 10.12
C ALA A 333 22.51 -17.50 8.91
N ARG A 334 21.83 -18.03 7.88
CA ARG A 334 22.46 -18.44 6.62
C ARG A 334 23.09 -17.28 5.88
N LEU A 335 22.44 -16.12 5.83
CA LEU A 335 22.96 -14.92 5.16
C LEU A 335 24.25 -14.44 5.83
N ILE A 336 24.28 -14.38 7.17
CA ILE A 336 25.50 -13.98 7.90
C ILE A 336 26.61 -15.02 7.68
N ALA A 337 26.29 -16.33 7.74
CA ALA A 337 27.27 -17.39 7.48
C ALA A 337 27.80 -17.32 6.03
N PHE A 338 26.94 -17.00 5.07
CA PHE A 338 27.30 -16.75 3.68
C PHE A 338 28.18 -15.49 3.52
N CYS A 339 27.90 -14.43 4.28
CA CYS A 339 28.77 -13.24 4.31
C CYS A 339 30.15 -13.55 4.91
N LEU A 340 30.30 -14.52 5.81
CA LEU A 340 31.61 -14.94 6.29
C LEU A 340 32.41 -15.70 5.23
N SER A 341 31.75 -16.39 4.30
CA SER A 341 32.45 -17.17 3.26
C SER A 341 32.74 -16.35 1.99
N ARG A 342 31.84 -15.44 1.61
CA ARG A 342 31.93 -14.65 0.35
C ARG A 342 31.80 -13.14 0.51
N GLY A 343 31.78 -12.63 1.74
CA GLY A 343 31.57 -11.21 2.00
C GLY A 343 32.61 -10.32 1.31
N ASP A 344 33.84 -10.80 1.15
CA ASP A 344 34.90 -10.14 0.38
C ASP A 344 34.51 -9.85 -1.09
N ALA A 345 33.70 -10.72 -1.70
CA ALA A 345 33.25 -10.58 -3.08
C ALA A 345 32.11 -9.57 -3.27
N PHE A 346 31.41 -9.18 -2.19
CA PHE A 346 30.19 -8.40 -2.33
C PHE A 346 29.88 -7.31 -1.32
N LEU A 347 30.48 -7.33 -0.14
CA LEU A 347 30.46 -6.20 0.78
C LEU A 347 31.15 -4.99 0.11
N PRO A 348 30.76 -3.76 0.47
CA PRO A 348 31.14 -2.58 -0.30
C PRO A 348 32.64 -2.27 -0.27
N ASP A 349 33.37 -2.69 0.77
CA ASP A 349 34.81 -2.50 0.94
C ASP A 349 35.37 -3.49 1.98
N PRO A 350 36.70 -3.69 2.04
CA PRO A 350 37.34 -4.56 3.03
C PRO A 350 37.06 -4.16 4.48
N ALA A 351 36.86 -2.87 4.76
CA ALA A 351 36.55 -2.41 6.12
C ALA A 351 35.16 -2.89 6.58
N SER A 352 34.21 -3.04 5.65
CA SER A 352 32.88 -3.61 5.91
C SER A 352 32.93 -5.12 6.16
N TYR A 353 33.91 -5.81 5.58
CA TYR A 353 34.19 -7.21 5.89
C TYR A 353 34.84 -7.34 7.26
N ASP A 354 35.83 -6.50 7.58
CA ASP A 354 36.45 -6.42 8.91
C ASP A 354 35.40 -6.09 10.01
N ASP A 355 34.46 -5.18 9.73
CA ASP A 355 33.40 -4.79 10.66
C ASP A 355 32.41 -5.96 10.92
N LEU A 356 32.15 -6.81 9.92
CA LEU A 356 31.35 -8.02 10.11
C LEU A 356 32.01 -8.97 11.12
N PHE A 357 33.33 -9.22 10.99
CA PHE A 357 34.07 -10.04 11.95
C PHE A 357 34.12 -9.37 13.33
N TYR A 358 34.34 -8.05 13.38
CA TYR A 358 34.31 -7.29 14.63
C TYR A 358 32.96 -7.44 15.35
N LYS A 359 31.84 -7.29 14.62
CA LYS A 359 30.49 -7.45 15.18
C LYS A 359 30.19 -8.88 15.60
N LEU A 360 30.73 -9.88 14.90
CA LEU A 360 30.59 -11.29 15.30
C LEU A 360 31.38 -11.63 16.57
N ILE A 361 32.54 -10.98 16.76
CA ILE A 361 33.34 -11.06 17.98
C ILE A 361 32.62 -10.35 19.14
N GLU A 362 32.08 -9.15 18.88
CA GLU A 362 31.30 -8.36 19.84
C GLU A 362 30.04 -9.12 20.31
N ALA A 363 29.40 -9.86 19.40
CA ALA A 363 28.21 -10.66 19.67
C ALA A 363 28.49 -12.07 20.25
N SER A 364 29.72 -12.36 20.69
CA SER A 364 30.13 -13.70 21.16
C SER A 364 29.30 -14.26 22.32
N ASP A 365 28.72 -13.42 23.16
CA ASP A 365 27.83 -13.83 24.26
C ASP A 365 26.34 -13.85 23.88
N ILE A 366 25.96 -13.22 22.75
CA ILE A 366 24.60 -13.13 22.23
C ILE A 366 24.30 -14.29 21.29
N LEU A 367 25.25 -14.69 20.45
CA LEU A 367 25.08 -15.77 19.46
C LEU A 367 24.64 -17.11 20.07
N PRO A 368 25.19 -17.57 21.22
CA PRO A 368 24.72 -18.79 21.88
C PRO A 368 23.27 -18.65 22.38
N LYS A 369 22.94 -17.52 23.02
CA LYS A 369 21.58 -17.23 23.53
C LYS A 369 20.56 -17.20 22.39
N PHE A 370 20.92 -16.62 21.25
CA PHE A 370 20.09 -16.58 20.05
C PHE A 370 19.87 -17.97 19.47
N LYS A 371 20.93 -18.80 19.36
CA LYS A 371 20.80 -20.19 18.94
C LYS A 371 19.86 -20.97 19.87
N ASP A 372 20.04 -20.83 21.17
CA ASP A 372 19.25 -21.56 22.18
C ASP A 372 17.78 -21.11 22.19
N ALA A 373 17.49 -19.82 21.99
CA ALA A 373 16.14 -19.29 21.93
C ALA A 373 15.32 -19.86 20.75
N PHE A 374 15.98 -20.26 19.67
CA PHE A 374 15.36 -20.79 18.45
C PHE A 374 15.77 -22.24 18.15
N ALA A 375 16.33 -22.95 19.14
CA ALA A 375 16.68 -24.36 19.03
C ALA A 375 15.46 -25.24 19.34
N GLU A 376 14.84 -25.83 18.32
CA GLU A 376 13.85 -26.92 18.51
C GLU A 376 14.54 -28.29 18.68
N GLN A 377 13.81 -29.29 19.18
CA GLN A 377 14.31 -30.68 19.20
C GLN A 377 14.51 -31.18 17.75
N PRO A 378 15.65 -31.82 17.43
CA PRO A 378 15.95 -32.23 16.06
C PRO A 378 14.97 -33.29 15.57
N VAL A 379 14.07 -32.90 14.67
CA VAL A 379 13.32 -33.83 13.82
C VAL A 379 14.25 -34.27 12.69
N GLN A 380 14.30 -35.58 12.42
CA GLN A 380 15.23 -36.23 11.49
C GLN A 380 15.42 -35.46 10.17
N GLY A 381 16.55 -34.75 10.06
CA GLY A 381 16.94 -33.93 8.92
C GLY A 381 18.11 -33.02 9.28
N THR A 382 18.90 -32.58 8.29
CA THR A 382 19.98 -31.62 8.54
C THR A 382 19.40 -30.24 8.84
N ASP A 383 19.45 -29.82 10.10
CA ASP A 383 18.97 -28.51 10.53
C ASP A 383 19.85 -27.38 9.97
N SER A 384 19.35 -26.71 8.93
CA SER A 384 20.04 -25.60 8.27
C SER A 384 20.29 -24.41 9.20
N PHE A 385 19.42 -24.17 10.18
CA PHE A 385 19.59 -23.10 11.15
C PHE A 385 20.77 -23.39 12.07
N SER A 386 20.78 -24.58 12.68
CA SER A 386 21.90 -25.00 13.54
C SER A 386 23.22 -25.04 12.78
N LYS A 387 23.23 -25.47 11.51
CA LYS A 387 24.44 -25.43 10.67
C LYS A 387 25.00 -24.02 10.51
N ALA A 388 24.14 -23.06 10.14
CA ALA A 388 24.55 -21.67 9.99
C ALA A 388 25.01 -21.07 11.33
N MET A 389 24.26 -21.30 12.41
CA MET A 389 24.63 -20.83 13.75
C MET A 389 25.94 -21.46 14.25
N ASN A 390 26.21 -22.73 13.94
CA ASN A 390 27.48 -23.38 14.28
C ASN A 390 28.66 -22.77 13.54
N ALA A 391 28.49 -22.36 12.27
CA ALA A 391 29.51 -21.63 11.53
C ALA A 391 29.82 -20.27 12.19
N LEU A 392 28.78 -19.50 12.54
CA LEU A 392 28.92 -18.22 13.25
C LEU A 392 29.64 -18.39 14.59
N LEU A 393 29.25 -19.39 15.38
CA LEU A 393 29.85 -19.70 16.68
C LEU A 393 31.31 -20.16 16.54
N SER A 394 31.65 -20.93 15.50
CA SER A 394 33.01 -21.37 15.23
C SER A 394 33.94 -20.19 14.96
N VAL A 395 33.50 -19.23 14.14
CA VAL A 395 34.27 -18.03 13.83
C VAL A 395 34.40 -17.13 15.07
N SER A 396 33.30 -16.90 15.78
CA SER A 396 33.32 -16.10 17.02
C SER A 396 34.25 -16.71 18.09
N SER A 397 34.23 -18.03 18.25
CA SER A 397 35.09 -18.75 19.21
C SER A 397 36.57 -18.68 18.83
N HIS A 398 36.88 -18.90 17.54
CA HIS A 398 38.25 -18.80 17.02
C HIS A 398 38.88 -17.43 17.30
N TYR A 399 38.14 -16.34 17.03
CA TYR A 399 38.66 -15.01 17.30
C TYR A 399 38.72 -14.67 18.79
N HIS A 400 37.85 -15.24 19.63
CA HIS A 400 37.95 -15.06 21.08
C HIS A 400 39.19 -15.78 21.65
N GLU A 401 39.54 -16.96 21.13
CA GLU A 401 40.78 -17.67 21.43
C GLU A 401 42.01 -16.87 20.97
N LEU A 402 42.00 -16.39 19.73
CA LEU A 402 43.11 -15.60 19.16
C LEU A 402 43.33 -14.28 19.90
N LEU A 403 42.24 -13.61 20.31
CA LEU A 403 42.27 -12.43 21.19
C LEU A 403 42.76 -12.79 22.60
N GLY A 404 42.41 -13.97 23.11
CA GLY A 404 42.88 -14.51 24.39
C GLY A 404 44.40 -14.74 24.41
N ASP A 405 44.94 -15.32 23.34
CA ASP A 405 46.37 -15.54 23.15
C ASP A 405 47.15 -14.23 22.97
N HIS A 406 46.50 -13.20 22.41
CA HIS A 406 47.05 -11.86 22.26
C HIS A 406 46.88 -10.96 23.51
N LYS A 407 46.09 -11.38 24.51
CA LYS A 407 45.94 -10.71 25.82
C LYS A 407 47.16 -10.98 26.72
N GLY A 408 48.31 -10.42 26.36
CA GLY A 408 49.34 -10.14 27.37
C GLY A 408 48.80 -9.18 28.43
N ARG A 409 48.50 -9.67 29.65
CA ARG A 409 48.26 -8.95 30.93
C ARG A 409 47.44 -7.63 30.95
N LYS A 410 46.72 -7.26 29.88
CA LYS A 410 45.89 -6.05 29.80
C LYS A 410 44.42 -6.42 29.60
N THR A 411 43.57 -5.84 30.44
CA THR A 411 42.12 -6.09 30.51
C THR A 411 41.33 -5.54 29.32
N HIS A 412 41.88 -4.59 28.56
CA HIS A 412 41.24 -3.98 27.39
C HIS A 412 42.24 -3.85 26.23
N GLN A 413 41.83 -4.30 25.04
CA GLN A 413 42.58 -4.11 23.79
C GLN A 413 42.07 -2.86 23.06
N SER A 414 42.97 -2.14 22.38
CA SER A 414 42.57 -0.99 21.56
C SER A 414 41.90 -1.45 20.26
N PRO A 415 41.03 -0.63 19.63
CA PRO A 415 40.40 -0.98 18.35
C PRO A 415 41.39 -1.39 17.26
N ALA A 416 42.56 -0.73 17.20
CA ALA A 416 43.63 -1.09 16.26
C ALA A 416 44.27 -2.46 16.54
N ALA A 417 44.34 -2.89 17.81
CA ALA A 417 44.84 -4.22 18.17
C ALA A 417 43.84 -5.32 17.77
N VAL A 418 42.54 -5.06 17.95
CA VAL A 418 41.47 -5.97 17.51
C VAL A 418 41.46 -6.10 16.00
N GLN A 419 41.63 -4.98 15.27
CA GLN A 419 41.68 -5.00 13.81
C GLN A 419 42.88 -5.79 13.27
N LYS A 420 44.04 -5.68 13.92
CA LYS A 420 45.21 -6.50 13.57
C LYS A 420 44.95 -7.99 13.80
N VAL A 421 44.31 -8.33 14.91
CA VAL A 421 43.90 -9.72 15.24
C VAL A 421 42.88 -10.25 14.24
N ILE A 422 41.95 -9.41 13.76
CA ILE A 422 40.99 -9.77 12.71
C ILE A 422 41.72 -10.17 11.43
N HIS A 423 42.71 -9.38 11.01
CA HIS A 423 43.53 -9.64 9.82
C HIS A 423 44.39 -10.89 9.97
N ASP A 424 45.08 -11.05 11.10
CA ASP A 424 45.91 -12.23 11.38
C ASP A 424 45.06 -13.51 11.43
N GLY A 425 43.81 -13.42 11.89
CA GLY A 425 42.87 -14.55 11.93
C GLY A 425 42.41 -15.04 10.56
N TYR A 426 42.38 -14.19 9.53
CA TYR A 426 41.95 -14.58 8.17
C TYR A 426 42.78 -15.73 7.59
N GLU A 427 44.07 -15.81 7.93
CA GLU A 427 44.96 -16.88 7.44
C GLU A 427 44.75 -18.23 8.14
N SER A 428 44.15 -18.22 9.33
CA SER A 428 43.98 -19.41 10.18
C SER A 428 42.53 -19.90 10.30
N LEU A 429 41.59 -19.14 9.73
CA LEU A 429 40.15 -19.41 9.79
C LEU A 429 39.74 -20.45 8.74
N ASN A 430 39.31 -21.62 9.19
CA ASN A 430 38.67 -22.60 8.31
C ASN A 430 37.18 -22.26 8.15
N LEU A 431 36.85 -21.53 7.08
CA LEU A 431 35.47 -21.22 6.72
C LEU A 431 34.77 -22.47 6.13
N PRO A 432 33.52 -22.75 6.51
CA PRO A 432 32.75 -23.83 5.89
C PRO A 432 32.49 -23.55 4.40
N SER A 433 32.39 -24.62 3.59
CA SER A 433 32.31 -24.57 2.13
C SER A 433 31.12 -23.78 1.58
N ASP A 434 31.35 -23.03 0.50
CA ASP A 434 30.40 -22.10 -0.15
C ASP A 434 29.05 -22.70 -0.57
N GLU A 435 29.01 -23.99 -0.92
CA GLU A 435 27.78 -24.63 -1.41
C GLU A 435 26.72 -24.81 -0.32
N ASP A 436 27.10 -24.68 0.96
CA ASP A 436 26.23 -24.97 2.08
C ASP A 436 25.26 -23.82 2.44
N PHE A 437 25.59 -22.56 2.09
CA PHE A 437 24.85 -21.37 2.57
C PHE A 437 24.08 -20.58 1.51
N GLY A 438 24.41 -20.68 0.22
CA GLY A 438 23.58 -20.17 -0.87
C GLY A 438 24.34 -19.50 -2.01
N THR A 439 23.61 -18.83 -2.91
CA THR A 439 24.15 -18.04 -4.02
C THR A 439 23.61 -16.62 -3.93
N TRP A 440 24.49 -15.61 -4.07
CA TRP A 440 24.12 -14.20 -3.84
C TRP A 440 24.06 -13.37 -5.12
N GLN A 441 23.04 -12.52 -5.16
CA GLN A 441 22.93 -11.34 -6.02
C GLN A 441 22.66 -10.11 -5.13
N LYS A 442 23.23 -8.95 -5.49
CA LYS A 442 23.24 -7.74 -4.65
C LYS A 442 21.86 -7.13 -4.44
N TRP A 443 21.29 -7.29 -3.24
CA TRP A 443 20.11 -6.56 -2.79
C TRP A 443 20.50 -5.20 -2.17
N ARG A 444 19.85 -4.10 -2.57
CA ARG A 444 19.84 -2.85 -1.80
C ARG A 444 18.45 -2.23 -1.80
N GLU A 445 17.93 -1.91 -0.63
CA GLU A 445 16.64 -1.22 -0.52
C GLU A 445 16.69 0.20 -1.11
N SER A 446 17.85 0.87 -1.06
CA SER A 446 18.09 2.13 -1.74
C SER A 446 18.21 2.00 -3.26
N SER A 447 18.71 0.86 -3.78
CA SER A 447 18.66 0.57 -5.21
C SER A 447 17.25 0.21 -5.65
N MET A 448 16.44 -0.35 -4.75
CA MET A 448 15.01 -0.53 -4.92
C MET A 448 14.19 0.64 -4.38
N LYS A 449 14.77 1.79 -4.02
CA LYS A 449 13.99 2.94 -3.56
C LYS A 449 13.07 3.43 -4.66
N ALA A 450 13.54 3.32 -5.91
CA ALA A 450 12.72 3.53 -7.09
C ALA A 450 11.57 2.53 -7.15
N ASP A 451 11.84 1.25 -6.91
CA ASP A 451 10.86 0.17 -6.95
C ASP A 451 9.88 0.19 -5.77
N LEU A 452 10.32 0.53 -4.56
CA LEU A 452 9.47 0.74 -3.39
C LEU A 452 8.64 2.01 -3.52
N LYS A 453 9.21 3.10 -4.05
CA LYS A 453 8.40 4.27 -4.42
C LYS A 453 7.41 3.91 -5.53
N LYS A 454 7.78 3.02 -6.45
CA LYS A 454 6.88 2.50 -7.49
C LYS A 454 5.79 1.64 -6.87
N MET A 455 6.10 0.73 -5.95
CA MET A 455 5.14 -0.07 -5.19
C MET A 455 4.22 0.80 -4.34
N ILE A 456 4.73 1.84 -3.68
CA ILE A 456 3.92 2.80 -2.93
C ILE A 456 3.02 3.58 -3.88
N ARG A 457 3.54 4.08 -5.01
CA ARG A 457 2.71 4.76 -6.02
C ARG A 457 1.63 3.83 -6.57
N THR A 458 2.00 2.59 -6.91
CA THR A 458 1.05 1.55 -7.34
C THR A 458 0.02 1.29 -6.26
N ALA A 459 0.41 1.07 -5.01
CA ALA A 459 -0.51 0.86 -3.90
C ALA A 459 -1.41 2.08 -3.62
N VAL A 460 -0.91 3.30 -3.85
CA VAL A 460 -1.67 4.55 -3.72
C VAL A 460 -2.68 4.67 -4.87
N ASP A 461 -2.25 4.43 -6.10
CA ASP A 461 -3.10 4.44 -7.30
C ASP A 461 -4.18 3.34 -7.17
N ASP A 462 -3.79 2.16 -6.72
CA ASP A 462 -4.65 1.03 -6.37
C ASP A 462 -5.64 1.39 -5.28
N ALA A 463 -5.20 1.92 -4.14
CA ALA A 463 -6.08 2.31 -3.03
C ALA A 463 -7.12 3.36 -3.46
N ARG A 464 -6.75 4.22 -4.40
CA ARG A 464 -7.65 5.20 -4.97
C ARG A 464 -8.67 4.59 -5.94
N LEU A 465 -8.25 3.64 -6.78
CA LEU A 465 -9.16 2.84 -7.59
C LEU A 465 -10.10 2.00 -6.71
N PHE A 466 -9.58 1.47 -5.61
CA PHE A 466 -10.35 0.73 -4.60
C PHE A 466 -11.42 1.60 -3.95
N ALA A 467 -11.11 2.88 -3.69
CA ALA A 467 -12.09 3.85 -3.19
C ALA A 467 -13.18 4.20 -4.21
N LEU A 468 -12.90 4.08 -5.52
CA LEU A 468 -13.87 4.35 -6.58
C LEU A 468 -14.90 3.22 -6.73
N LYS A 469 -14.50 1.96 -6.50
CA LYS A 469 -15.42 0.81 -6.45
C LYS A 469 -16.40 0.93 -5.28
#